data_AF-A0A150KSW8-F1
#
_entry.id   AF-A0A150KSW8-F1
#
_cell.length_a   1.000
_cell.length_b   1.000
_cell.length_c   1.000
_cell.angle_alpha   90.00
_cell.angle_beta   90.00
_cell.angle_gamma   90.00
#
_symmetry.space_group_name_H-M   'P 1'
#
loop_
_entity.id
_entity.type
_entity.pdbx_description
1 polymer ?
#
loop_
_entity_poly.entity_id
_entity_poly.type
_entity_poly.pdbx_seq_one_letter_code
_entity_poly.pdbx_strand_id
1 'polypeptide(L)' 'MRLKDHLNHEQRKQLEKLMPRKKPPSIKRDKPMSRKDWENLMGMNRDTYKRVRGAIRRK' A
#
# COMPACT_ATOMS: atom_id res chain seq x y z
N MET A 1 13.45 -11.30 -30.74
CA MET A 1 12.33 -12.23 -30.41
C MET A 1 12.64 -12.95 -29.12
N ARG A 2 11.65 -13.26 -28.27
CA ARG A 2 11.88 -13.98 -27.01
C ARG A 2 11.56 -15.47 -27.18
N LEU A 3 12.21 -16.34 -26.42
CA LEU A 3 11.98 -17.80 -26.45
C LEU A 3 10.48 -18.16 -26.31
N LYS A 4 9.76 -17.42 -25.46
CA LYS A 4 8.32 -17.58 -25.23
C LYS A 4 7.45 -17.38 -26.48
N ASP A 5 7.97 -16.71 -27.51
CA ASP A 5 7.25 -16.35 -28.73
C ASP A 5 7.33 -17.48 -29.77
N HIS A 6 8.24 -18.44 -29.59
CA HIS A 6 8.42 -19.62 -30.43
C HIS A 6 7.78 -20.90 -29.85
N LEU A 7 7.13 -20.79 -28.68
CA LEU A 7 6.47 -21.93 -28.02
C LEU A 7 5.04 -22.09 -28.51
N ASN A 8 4.64 -23.35 -28.73
CA ASN A 8 3.24 -23.69 -29.00
C ASN A 8 2.36 -23.38 -27.75
N HIS A 9 1.06 -23.22 -27.96
CA HIS A 9 0.11 -22.86 -26.91
C HIS A 9 0.17 -23.81 -25.70
N GLU A 10 0.31 -25.12 -25.96
CA GLU A 10 0.41 -26.13 -24.90
C GLU A 10 1.70 -26.01 -24.06
N GLN A 11 2.83 -25.74 -24.72
CA GLN A 11 4.11 -25.57 -24.04
C GLN A 11 4.12 -24.31 -23.16
N ARG A 12 3.47 -23.24 -23.62
CA ARG A 12 3.23 -22.02 -22.81
C ARG A 12 2.43 -22.32 -21.55
N LYS A 13 1.37 -23.12 -21.67
CA LYS A 13 0.50 -23.49 -20.54
C LYS A 13 1.23 -24.36 -19.51
N GLN A 14 2.09 -25.27 -19.96
CA GLN A 14 2.96 -26.05 -19.07
C GLN A 14 3.98 -25.16 -18.35
N LEU A 15 4.58 -24.21 -19.06
CA LEU A 15 5.54 -23.25 -18.49
C LEU A 15 4.89 -22.39 -17.41
N GLU A 16 3.68 -21.88 -17.63
CA GLU A 16 2.93 -21.10 -16.63
C GLU A 16 2.59 -21.91 -15.37
N LYS A 17 2.33 -23.21 -15.49
CA LYS A 17 2.12 -24.10 -14.33
C LYS A 17 3.39 -24.30 -13.50
N LEU A 18 4.56 -24.33 -14.16
CA LEU A 18 5.85 -24.52 -13.51
C LEU A 18 6.43 -23.22 -12.95
N MET A 19 6.06 -22.07 -13.50
CA MET A 19 6.55 -20.79 -13.03
C MET A 19 5.94 -20.45 -11.65
N PRO A 20 6.77 -20.04 -10.66
CA PRO A 20 6.26 -19.55 -9.41
C PRO A 20 5.39 -18.33 -9.68
N ARG A 21 4.17 -18.34 -9.14
CA ARG A 21 3.25 -17.21 -9.23
C ARG A 21 3.97 -15.96 -8.71
N LYS A 22 4.03 -14.91 -9.54
CA LYS A 22 4.57 -13.62 -9.12
C LYS A 22 3.80 -13.20 -7.86
N LYS A 23 4.53 -12.91 -6.78
CA LYS A 23 3.93 -12.42 -5.54
C LYS A 23 3.03 -11.22 -5.89
N PRO A 24 1.84 -11.12 -5.29
CA PRO A 24 0.99 -9.96 -5.50
C PRO A 24 1.81 -8.69 -5.18
N PRO A 25 1.55 -7.57 -5.88
CA PRO A 25 2.20 -6.32 -5.55
C PRO A 25 2.02 -6.07 -4.05
N SER A 26 3.12 -5.75 -3.35
CA SER A 26 3.10 -5.50 -1.91
C SER A 26 2.00 -4.48 -1.62
N ILE A 27 1.05 -4.85 -0.75
CA ILE A 27 0.05 -3.92 -0.24
C ILE A 27 0.82 -2.70 0.27
N LYS A 28 0.58 -1.53 -0.33
CA LYS A 28 1.19 -0.28 0.10
C LYS A 28 0.77 -0.11 1.56
N ARG A 29 1.68 -0.38 2.49
CA ARG A 29 1.41 -0.18 3.91
C ARG A 29 1.13 1.30 4.08
N ASP A 30 0.01 1.63 4.71
CA ASP A 30 -0.30 3.01 5.06
C ASP A 30 0.88 3.61 5.84
N LYS A 31 1.16 4.89 5.57
CA LYS A 31 2.26 5.59 6.22
C LYS A 31 2.06 5.54 7.74
N PRO A 32 3.11 5.29 8.53
CA PRO A 32 2.99 5.32 9.98
C PRO A 32 2.51 6.70 10.43
N MET A 33 1.55 6.74 11.36
CA MET A 33 1.07 7.99 11.94
C MET A 33 2.21 8.75 12.61
N SER A 34 2.28 10.06 12.39
CA SER A 34 3.24 10.92 13.08
C SER A 34 2.89 11.02 14.55
N ARG A 35 3.88 11.33 15.39
CA ARG A 35 3.68 11.63 16.82
C ARG A 35 2.60 12.70 17.03
N LYS A 36 2.55 13.72 16.17
CA LYS A 36 1.53 14.77 16.22
C LYS A 36 0.11 14.25 15.94
N ASP A 37 -0.03 13.24 15.10
CA ASP A 37 -1.30 12.60 14.81
C ASP A 37 -1.77 11.79 16.03
N TRP A 38 -0.84 11.10 16.68
CA TRP A 38 -1.07 10.41 17.94
C TRP A 38 -1.47 11.34 19.07
N GLU A 39 -0.75 12.44 19.29
CA GLU A 39 -1.07 13.45 20.31
C GLU A 39 -2.46 14.06 20.08
N ASN A 40 -2.85 14.28 18.82
CA ASN A 40 -4.20 14.73 18.49
C ASN A 40 -5.26 13.64 18.68
N LEU A 41 -4.97 12.40 18.29
CA LEU A 41 -5.88 11.26 18.47
C LEU A 41 -6.14 11.00 19.96
N MET A 42 -5.09 11.06 20.78
CA MET A 42 -5.16 10.92 22.23
C MET A 42 -5.75 12.15 22.93
N GLY A 43 -5.94 13.27 22.21
CA GLY A 43 -6.50 14.49 22.78
C GLY A 43 -5.58 15.22 23.76
N MET A 44 -4.26 15.01 23.67
CA MET A 44 -3.27 15.65 24.57
C MET A 44 -3.26 17.17 24.43
N ASN A 45 -3.60 17.70 23.24
CA ASN A 45 -3.59 19.13 22.96
C ASN A 45 -4.98 19.72 22.71
N ARG A 46 -6.04 19.20 23.37
CA ARG A 46 -7.44 19.65 23.19
C ARG A 46 -7.65 21.14 23.42
N ASP A 47 -6.93 21.72 24.37
CA ASP A 47 -7.07 23.16 24.69
C ASP A 47 -6.37 24.06 23.67
N THR A 48 -5.36 23.52 22.98
CA THR A 48 -4.54 24.28 22.04
C THR A 48 -5.04 24.15 20.60
N TYR A 49 -5.51 22.97 20.20
CA TYR A 49 -5.90 22.68 18.82
C TYR A 49 -7.31 22.08 18.72
N LYS A 50 -8.04 22.47 17.67
CA LYS A 50 -9.37 21.98 17.29
C LYS A 50 -9.36 21.43 15.86
N ARG A 51 -10.21 20.43 15.58
CA ARG A 51 -10.43 19.96 14.20
C ARG A 51 -11.47 20.84 13.50
N VAL A 52 -11.10 21.43 12.36
CA VAL A 52 -11.99 22.22 11.50
C VAL A 52 -11.87 21.69 10.08
N ARG A 53 -12.98 21.22 9.50
CA ARG A 53 -13.04 20.65 8.14
C ARG A 53 -11.98 19.56 7.89
N GLY A 54 -11.76 18.69 8.89
CA GLY A 54 -10.78 17.59 8.81
C GLY A 54 -9.32 17.99 9.08
N ALA A 55 -9.02 19.28 9.20
CA ALA A 55 -7.67 19.77 9.52
C ALA A 55 -7.55 20.17 10.99
N ILE A 56 -6.40 19.89 11.60
CA ILE A 56 -6.06 20.36 12.95
C ILE A 56 -5.65 21.84 12.85
N ARG A 57 -6.34 22.71 13.58
CA ARG A 57 -6.09 24.16 13.64
C ARG A 57 -5.91 24.60 15.08
N ARG A 58 -5.14 25.66 15.30
CA ARG A 58 -5.07 26.29 16.64
C ARG A 58 -6.43 26.91 16.97
N LYS A 59 -6.82 26.85 18.25
CA LYS A 59 -8.09 27.40 18.71
C LYS A 59 -8.23 28.88 18.36
#